data_AF-A0A2D6YL17-F1
#
_entry.id   AF-A0A2D6YL17-F1
#
_cell.length_a   1.000
_cell.length_b   1.000
_cell.length_c   1.000
_cell.angle_alpha   90.00
_cell.angle_beta   90.00
_cell.angle_gamma   90.00
#
_symmetry.space_group_name_H-M   'P 1'
#
loop_
_entity.id
_entity.type
_entity.pdbx_description
1 polymer ?
#
loop_
_entity_poly.entity_id
_entity_poly.type
_entity_poly.pdbx_seq_one_letter_code
_entity_poly.pdbx_strand_id
1 'polypeptide(L)'
;MKGRNVLIYSSIIIGIVVLIGYALWQEIARNESHIQTSISGTIKTAPNVTGGVVKTDNAYLILFDPETLTPVAQHMINPFLPPITFSIGQSDAGSQASLQGSYRLLIFTDRDGDPNLPSPGELIGAFTPPLSLGTESFSYVLDRPFNSFPQELLKSSQPADKPEDSIQGIVRVSPDLLKQVSSTDKLIIMLFDPSQGRP
;
A
#
# COMPACT_ATOMS: atom_id res chain seq x y z
N MET A 1 -54.04 -36.99 6.91
CA MET A 1 -53.10 -36.00 7.48
C MET A 1 -51.66 -36.06 6.94
N LYS A 2 -51.25 -37.11 6.18
CA LYS A 2 -49.86 -37.22 5.65
C LYS A 2 -49.50 -36.23 4.53
N GLY A 3 -50.40 -35.96 3.58
CA GLY A 3 -50.09 -35.12 2.39
C GLY A 3 -49.89 -33.63 2.65
N ARG A 4 -50.58 -33.04 3.64
CA ARG A 4 -50.48 -31.61 3.96
C ARG A 4 -49.12 -31.23 4.53
N ASN A 5 -48.54 -32.10 5.36
CA ASN A 5 -47.22 -31.88 5.94
C ASN A 5 -46.14 -32.02 4.86
N VAL A 6 -46.26 -32.99 3.96
CA VAL A 6 -45.33 -33.15 2.83
C VAL A 6 -45.31 -31.89 1.95
N LEU A 7 -46.48 -31.32 1.64
CA LEU A 7 -46.57 -30.11 0.81
C LEU A 7 -45.91 -28.87 1.46
N ILE A 8 -46.07 -28.74 2.79
CA ILE A 8 -45.45 -27.66 3.57
C ILE A 8 -43.92 -27.84 3.65
N TYR A 9 -43.44 -29.07 3.89
CA TYR A 9 -42.01 -29.32 3.91
C TYR A 9 -41.38 -29.12 2.52
N SER A 10 -42.05 -29.53 1.45
CA SER A 10 -41.57 -29.31 0.08
C SER A 10 -41.50 -27.83 -0.28
N SER A 11 -42.49 -27.01 0.10
CA SER A 11 -42.46 -25.57 -0.19
C SER A 11 -41.37 -24.84 0.59
N ILE A 12 -41.14 -25.22 1.86
CA ILE A 12 -40.04 -24.68 2.68
C ILE A 12 -38.68 -25.03 2.07
N ILE A 13 -38.48 -26.29 1.66
CA ILE A 13 -37.24 -26.74 1.02
C ILE A 13 -36.98 -25.97 -0.28
N ILE A 14 -38.00 -25.81 -1.13
CA ILE A 14 -37.87 -25.01 -2.36
C ILE A 14 -37.50 -23.56 -2.02
N GLY A 15 -38.13 -22.96 -1.02
CA GLY A 15 -37.79 -21.61 -0.56
C GLY A 15 -36.34 -21.49 -0.11
N ILE A 16 -35.83 -22.46 0.65
CA ILE A 16 -34.43 -22.49 1.10
C ILE A 16 -33.49 -22.62 -0.11
N VAL A 17 -33.77 -23.50 -1.06
CA VAL A 17 -32.94 -23.68 -2.26
C VAL A 17 -32.87 -22.40 -3.08
N VAL A 18 -33.98 -21.68 -3.25
CA VAL A 18 -34.01 -20.39 -3.94
C VAL A 18 -33.18 -19.33 -3.21
N LEU A 19 -33.30 -19.24 -1.87
CA LEU A 19 -32.50 -18.31 -1.08
C LEU A 19 -31.01 -18.60 -1.13
N ILE A 20 -30.61 -19.87 -1.07
CA ILE A 20 -29.21 -20.29 -1.21
C ILE A 20 -28.70 -19.92 -2.61
N GLY A 21 -29.46 -20.23 -3.66
CA GLY A 21 -29.08 -19.88 -5.03
C GLY A 21 -28.88 -18.37 -5.21
N TYR A 22 -29.77 -17.56 -4.63
CA TYR A 22 -29.67 -16.10 -4.68
C TYR A 22 -28.46 -15.57 -3.90
N ALA A 23 -28.19 -16.10 -2.70
CA ALA A 23 -27.05 -15.70 -1.89
C ALA A 23 -25.71 -16.04 -2.58
N LEU A 24 -25.61 -17.22 -3.19
CA LEU A 24 -24.44 -17.63 -3.97
C LEU A 24 -24.22 -16.72 -5.19
N TRP A 25 -25.30 -16.34 -5.88
CA TRP A 25 -25.21 -15.40 -7.00
C TRP A 25 -24.69 -14.03 -6.56
N GLN A 26 -25.17 -13.50 -5.44
CA GLN A 26 -24.68 -12.22 -4.90
C GLN A 26 -23.20 -12.29 -4.52
N GLU A 27 -22.75 -13.39 -3.93
CA GLU A 27 -21.34 -13.56 -3.55
C GLU A 27 -20.43 -13.61 -4.79
N ILE A 28 -20.86 -14.29 -5.85
CA ILE A 28 -20.13 -14.30 -7.13
C ILE A 28 -20.03 -12.89 -7.71
N ALA A 29 -21.16 -12.16 -7.80
CA ALA A 29 -21.18 -10.80 -8.33
C ALA A 29 -20.30 -9.85 -7.48
N ARG A 30 -20.33 -10.00 -6.15
CA ARG A 30 -19.48 -9.23 -5.24
C ARG A 30 -18.00 -9.53 -5.47
N ASN A 31 -17.62 -10.79 -5.61
CA ASN A 31 -16.25 -11.19 -5.88
C ASN A 31 -15.76 -10.67 -7.23
N GLU A 32 -16.57 -10.74 -8.29
CA GLU A 32 -16.24 -10.15 -9.58
C GLU A 32 -16.00 -8.64 -9.48
N SER A 33 -16.85 -7.91 -8.75
CA SER A 33 -16.66 -6.47 -8.53
C SER A 33 -15.38 -6.15 -7.76
N HIS A 34 -15.03 -6.98 -6.76
CA HIS A 34 -13.80 -6.83 -6.00
C HIS A 34 -12.57 -7.08 -6.85
N ILE A 35 -12.61 -8.08 -7.73
CA ILE A 35 -11.54 -8.39 -8.68
C ILE A 35 -11.35 -7.23 -9.65
N GLN A 36 -12.43 -6.78 -10.31
CA GLN A 36 -12.36 -5.70 -11.31
C GLN A 36 -11.89 -4.36 -10.74
N THR A 37 -12.02 -4.17 -9.42
CA THR A 37 -11.65 -2.93 -8.72
C THR A 37 -10.38 -3.08 -7.87
N SER A 38 -9.61 -4.16 -8.05
CA SER A 38 -8.36 -4.40 -7.32
C SER A 38 -7.23 -4.90 -8.21
N ILE A 39 -6.01 -4.78 -7.70
CA ILE A 39 -4.81 -5.45 -8.21
C ILE A 39 -4.48 -6.56 -7.23
N SER A 40 -4.34 -7.79 -7.72
CA SER A 40 -4.07 -8.95 -6.90
C SER A 40 -2.91 -9.79 -7.44
N GLY A 41 -2.25 -10.50 -6.53
CA GLY A 41 -1.03 -11.22 -6.89
C GLY A 41 -0.37 -11.94 -5.73
N THR A 42 0.91 -12.25 -5.89
CA THR A 42 1.77 -12.86 -4.87
C THR A 42 3.02 -12.01 -4.65
N ILE A 43 3.35 -11.75 -3.40
CA ILE A 43 4.60 -11.11 -2.98
C ILE A 43 5.62 -12.20 -2.69
N LYS A 44 6.82 -12.08 -3.26
CA LYS A 44 7.96 -12.99 -3.05
C LYS A 44 9.18 -12.18 -2.63
N THR A 45 10.13 -12.82 -1.96
CA THR A 45 11.45 -12.27 -1.69
C THR A 45 12.46 -12.84 -2.68
N ALA A 46 13.38 -12.02 -3.18
CA ALA A 46 14.43 -12.49 -4.07
C ALA A 46 15.43 -13.41 -3.32
N PRO A 47 16.00 -14.43 -3.99
CA PRO A 47 16.86 -15.43 -3.33
C PRO A 47 18.13 -14.84 -2.68
N ASN A 48 18.65 -13.77 -3.27
CA ASN A 48 19.84 -13.04 -2.84
C ASN A 48 19.60 -12.13 -1.63
N VAL A 49 18.34 -11.95 -1.22
CA VAL A 49 17.95 -11.17 -0.05
C VAL A 49 17.67 -12.14 1.11
N THR A 50 18.70 -12.86 1.50
CA THR A 50 18.64 -13.88 2.55
C THR A 50 19.05 -13.24 3.89
N GLY A 51 18.07 -12.87 4.71
CA GLY A 51 18.29 -12.42 6.11
C GLY A 51 17.48 -11.22 6.61
N GLY A 52 16.62 -10.60 5.79
CA GLY A 52 15.96 -9.33 6.12
C GLY A 52 14.58 -9.45 6.78
N VAL A 53 13.69 -10.27 6.22
CA VAL A 53 12.29 -10.34 6.69
C VAL A 53 12.20 -11.19 7.95
N VAL A 54 11.94 -10.56 9.08
CA VAL A 54 11.53 -11.26 10.29
C VAL A 54 10.05 -11.58 10.17
N LYS A 55 9.64 -12.77 10.64
CA LYS A 55 8.27 -13.30 10.54
C LYS A 55 7.16 -12.43 11.17
N THR A 56 7.51 -11.26 11.71
CA THR A 56 6.63 -10.31 12.39
C THR A 56 6.57 -8.95 11.69
N ASP A 57 7.30 -8.77 10.58
CA ASP A 57 7.34 -7.50 9.88
C ASP A 57 5.97 -7.21 9.26
N ASN A 58 5.61 -5.94 9.19
CA ASN A 58 4.49 -5.46 8.40
C ASN A 58 4.92 -5.38 6.94
N ALA A 59 3.99 -5.53 6.00
CA ALA A 59 4.20 -5.13 4.61
C ALA A 59 3.17 -4.08 4.22
N TYR A 60 3.65 -2.96 3.69
CA TYR A 60 2.82 -1.89 3.16
C TYR A 60 2.74 -2.01 1.66
N LEU A 61 1.52 -1.97 1.15
CA LEU A 61 1.19 -1.90 -0.25
C LEU A 61 0.57 -0.54 -0.49
N ILE A 62 1.15 0.23 -1.42
CA ILE A 62 0.68 1.57 -1.72
C ILE A 62 0.46 1.69 -3.22
N LEU A 63 -0.74 2.14 -3.59
CA LEU A 63 -1.05 2.55 -4.95
C LEU A 63 -0.80 4.04 -5.10
N PHE A 64 -0.15 4.39 -6.19
CA PHE A 64 0.14 5.76 -6.59
C PHE A 64 -0.56 6.08 -7.90
N ASP A 65 -1.12 7.29 -7.96
CA ASP A 65 -1.58 7.87 -9.22
C ASP A 65 -0.41 7.94 -10.21
N PRO A 66 -0.55 7.45 -11.46
CA PRO A 66 0.58 7.31 -12.38
C PRO A 66 1.16 8.63 -12.87
N GLU A 67 0.39 9.72 -12.81
CA GLU A 67 0.80 11.05 -13.29
C GLU A 67 1.37 11.90 -12.15
N THR A 68 0.61 12.04 -11.07
CA THR A 68 0.97 12.88 -9.92
C THR A 68 1.87 12.17 -8.91
N LEU A 69 1.95 10.84 -8.98
CA LEU A 69 2.68 10.00 -8.02
C LEU A 69 2.25 10.25 -6.57
N THR A 70 0.99 10.60 -6.36
CA THR A 70 0.39 10.75 -5.04
C THR A 70 -0.19 9.41 -4.57
N PRO A 71 -0.08 9.07 -3.28
CA PRO A 71 -0.67 7.83 -2.76
C PRO A 71 -2.20 7.93 -2.73
N VAL A 72 -2.88 6.96 -3.31
CA VAL A 72 -4.35 6.93 -3.45
C VAL A 72 -5.03 5.80 -2.67
N ALA A 73 -4.28 4.73 -2.38
CA ALA A 73 -4.74 3.61 -1.58
C ALA A 73 -3.56 2.99 -0.83
N GLN A 74 -3.83 2.49 0.37
CA GLN A 74 -2.83 1.88 1.22
C GLN A 74 -3.42 0.67 1.94
N HIS A 75 -2.71 -0.45 1.86
CA HIS A 75 -3.05 -1.68 2.55
C HIS A 75 -1.86 -2.18 3.35
N MET A 76 -2.10 -2.63 4.58
CA MET A 76 -1.06 -3.20 5.45
C MET A 76 -1.35 -4.68 5.69
N ILE A 77 -0.34 -5.51 5.46
CA ILE A 77 -0.38 -6.94 5.75
C ILE A 77 0.45 -7.20 7.00
N ASN A 78 -0.18 -7.81 8.02
CA ASN A 78 0.49 -8.31 9.22
C ASN A 78 -0.16 -9.64 9.66
N PRO A 79 0.63 -10.71 9.91
CA PRO A 79 2.09 -10.80 9.76
C PRO A 79 2.52 -11.01 8.30
N PHE A 80 3.65 -10.44 7.89
CA PHE A 80 4.20 -10.67 6.55
C PHE A 80 5.07 -11.92 6.49
N LEU A 81 4.60 -12.94 5.76
CA LEU A 81 5.26 -14.24 5.59
C LEU A 81 5.35 -14.61 4.09
N PRO A 82 6.34 -14.10 3.35
CA PRO A 82 6.47 -14.41 1.93
C PRO A 82 6.85 -15.89 1.68
N PRO A 83 6.33 -16.54 0.62
CA PRO A 83 5.40 -15.98 -0.36
C PRO A 83 3.97 -15.86 0.18
N ILE A 84 3.33 -14.71 -0.06
CA ILE A 84 1.96 -14.44 0.39
C ILE A 84 1.15 -13.78 -0.72
N THR A 85 -0.15 -14.05 -0.79
CA THR A 85 -1.06 -13.39 -1.71
C THR A 85 -1.42 -11.99 -1.22
N PHE A 86 -1.70 -11.09 -2.14
CA PHE A 86 -2.17 -9.75 -1.83
C PHE A 86 -3.32 -9.33 -2.75
N SER A 87 -4.12 -8.39 -2.28
CA SER A 87 -5.11 -7.66 -3.06
C SER A 87 -5.14 -6.23 -2.51
N ILE A 88 -5.08 -5.24 -3.39
CA ILE A 88 -5.23 -3.83 -3.05
C ILE A 88 -6.13 -3.17 -4.08
N GLY A 89 -7.14 -2.42 -3.63
CA GLY A 89 -8.14 -1.87 -4.53
C GLY A 89 -9.04 -0.83 -3.89
N GLN A 90 -10.26 -0.71 -4.42
CA GLN A 90 -11.23 0.32 -4.02
C GLN A 90 -11.57 0.30 -2.52
N SER A 91 -11.45 -0.85 -1.86
CA SER A 91 -11.64 -1.01 -0.40
C SER A 91 -10.53 -0.36 0.44
N ASP A 92 -9.34 -0.21 -0.12
CA ASP A 92 -8.15 0.32 0.55
C ASP A 92 -7.89 1.79 0.19
N ALA A 93 -8.74 2.35 -0.68
CA ALA A 93 -8.70 3.74 -1.07
C ALA A 93 -9.19 4.64 0.07
N GLY A 94 -8.64 5.85 0.17
CA GLY A 94 -9.16 6.85 1.11
C GLY A 94 -10.65 7.15 0.85
N SER A 95 -11.39 7.61 1.86
CA SER A 95 -12.86 7.76 1.81
C SER A 95 -13.39 8.66 0.68
N GLN A 96 -12.53 9.44 0.01
CA GLN A 96 -12.87 10.31 -1.12
C GLN A 96 -12.28 9.84 -2.46
N ALA A 97 -11.47 8.79 -2.48
CA ALA A 97 -10.79 8.29 -3.67
C ALA A 97 -11.63 7.22 -4.36
N SER A 98 -12.11 7.51 -5.58
CA SER A 98 -12.65 6.50 -6.49
C SER A 98 -11.53 6.04 -7.42
N LEU A 99 -11.11 4.79 -7.26
CA LEU A 99 -10.05 4.22 -8.09
C LEU A 99 -10.60 3.85 -9.46
N GLN A 100 -10.01 4.40 -10.52
CA GLN A 100 -10.37 4.15 -11.91
C GLN A 100 -9.13 4.15 -12.79
N GLY A 101 -9.02 3.17 -13.69
CA GLY A 101 -7.91 3.09 -14.63
C GLY A 101 -6.70 2.31 -14.10
N SER A 102 -5.51 2.89 -14.24
CA SER A 102 -4.23 2.23 -13.92
C SER A 102 -3.46 2.98 -12.84
N TYR A 103 -2.75 2.23 -12.00
CA TYR A 103 -2.01 2.74 -10.84
C TYR A 103 -0.62 2.12 -10.77
N ARG A 104 0.32 2.82 -10.17
CA ARG A 104 1.65 2.27 -9.88
C ARG A 104 1.65 1.69 -8.47
N LEU A 105 2.26 0.54 -8.30
CA LEU A 105 2.31 -0.19 -7.04
C LEU A 105 3.72 -0.13 -6.45
N LEU A 106 3.80 0.12 -5.15
CA LEU A 106 5.01 -0.06 -4.37
C LEU A 106 4.70 -0.92 -3.16
N ILE A 107 5.54 -1.92 -2.92
CA ILE A 107 5.49 -2.76 -1.74
C ILE A 107 6.85 -2.73 -1.05
N PHE A 108 6.81 -2.50 0.26
CA PHE A 108 7.96 -2.55 1.16
C PHE A 108 7.56 -3.11 2.53
N THR A 109 8.54 -3.60 3.27
CA THR A 109 8.33 -4.08 4.64
C THR A 109 8.64 -2.98 5.64
N ASP A 110 7.98 -3.03 6.79
CA ASP A 110 8.20 -2.18 7.95
C ASP A 110 8.36 -3.06 9.17
N ARG A 111 9.45 -2.87 9.89
CA ARG A 111 9.82 -3.70 11.04
C ARG A 111 9.66 -2.96 12.36
N ASP A 112 9.83 -1.65 12.38
CA ASP A 112 9.86 -0.84 13.61
C ASP A 112 8.57 -0.04 13.85
N GLY A 113 7.63 -0.08 12.91
CA GLY A 113 6.34 0.59 12.99
C GLY A 113 6.35 2.01 12.44
N ASP A 114 7.45 2.47 11.83
CA ASP A 114 7.52 3.76 11.13
C ASP A 114 7.76 3.59 9.63
N PRO A 115 6.68 3.46 8.81
CA PRO A 115 6.80 3.21 7.38
C PRO A 115 7.42 4.38 6.59
N ASN A 116 7.64 5.54 7.20
CA ASN A 116 8.25 6.69 6.56
C ASN A 116 9.78 6.69 6.68
N LEU A 117 10.33 5.89 7.59
CA LEU A 117 11.75 5.85 7.89
C LEU A 117 12.28 4.42 7.68
N PRO A 118 13.08 4.19 6.62
CA PRO A 118 13.64 2.87 6.37
C PRO A 118 14.55 2.42 7.51
N SER A 119 14.39 1.17 7.93
CA SER A 119 15.11 0.56 9.02
C SER A 119 15.94 -0.66 8.57
N PRO A 120 17.11 -0.94 9.18
CA PRO A 120 17.96 -2.05 8.76
C PRO A 120 17.24 -3.40 8.78
N GLY A 121 17.26 -4.09 7.64
CA GLY A 121 16.60 -5.40 7.45
C GLY A 121 15.29 -5.32 6.68
N GLU A 122 14.71 -4.12 6.53
CA GLU A 122 13.54 -3.92 5.68
C GLU A 122 13.87 -4.06 4.20
N LEU A 123 12.88 -4.48 3.42
CA LEU A 123 12.99 -4.76 2.00
C LEU A 123 11.99 -3.91 1.22
N ILE A 124 12.36 -3.57 0.00
CA ILE A 124 11.51 -2.85 -0.96
C ILE A 124 11.60 -3.53 -2.32
N GLY A 125 10.50 -3.52 -3.08
CA GLY A 125 10.52 -3.97 -4.47
C GLY A 125 10.61 -2.83 -5.47
N ALA A 126 10.64 -3.17 -6.76
CA ALA A 126 10.60 -2.18 -7.84
C ALA A 126 9.28 -1.40 -7.85
N PHE A 127 9.36 -0.09 -8.04
CA PHE A 127 8.17 0.72 -8.28
C PHE A 127 7.61 0.38 -9.66
N THR A 128 6.40 -0.17 -9.71
CA THR A 128 5.92 -0.80 -10.96
C THR A 128 5.66 0.22 -12.05
N PRO A 129 5.65 -0.20 -13.33
CA PRO A 129 4.89 0.52 -14.35
C PRO A 129 3.39 0.56 -13.97
N PRO A 130 2.58 1.41 -14.62
CA PRO A 130 1.14 1.44 -14.38
C PRO A 130 0.48 0.07 -14.61
N LEU A 131 -0.27 -0.39 -13.62
CA LEU A 131 -1.05 -1.62 -13.61
C LEU A 131 -2.53 -1.26 -13.59
N SER A 132 -3.32 -1.84 -14.49
CA SER A 132 -4.76 -1.64 -14.51
C SER A 132 -5.44 -2.33 -13.33
N LEU A 133 -6.49 -1.71 -12.78
CA LEU A 133 -7.42 -2.44 -11.91
C LEU A 133 -7.99 -3.66 -12.65
N GLY A 134 -8.24 -4.76 -11.93
CA GLY A 134 -8.54 -6.06 -12.51
C GLY A 134 -7.31 -6.91 -12.84
N THR A 135 -6.08 -6.41 -12.58
CA THR A 135 -4.88 -7.22 -12.76
C THR A 135 -4.84 -8.33 -11.71
N GLU A 136 -4.76 -9.57 -12.16
CA GLU A 136 -4.67 -10.76 -11.31
C GLU A 136 -3.32 -11.47 -11.47
N SER A 137 -2.99 -12.32 -10.48
CA SER A 137 -1.81 -13.19 -10.53
C SER A 137 -0.47 -12.44 -10.72
N PHE A 138 -0.41 -11.16 -10.33
CA PHE A 138 0.80 -10.36 -10.46
C PHE A 138 1.90 -10.88 -9.51
N SER A 139 3.10 -11.18 -10.02
CA SER A 139 4.21 -11.63 -9.19
C SER A 139 5.09 -10.45 -8.80
N TYR A 140 4.90 -9.93 -7.58
CA TYR A 140 5.71 -8.84 -7.03
C TYR A 140 6.92 -9.41 -6.28
N VAL A 141 8.11 -8.86 -6.50
CA VAL A 141 9.35 -9.32 -5.86
C VAL A 141 9.99 -8.19 -5.03
N LEU A 142 10.22 -8.47 -3.75
CA LEU A 142 11.08 -7.67 -2.88
C LEU A 142 12.53 -8.09 -3.13
N ASP A 143 13.29 -7.21 -3.79
CA ASP A 143 14.56 -7.56 -4.42
C ASP A 143 15.78 -6.86 -3.82
N ARG A 144 15.57 -5.86 -2.96
CA ARG A 144 16.65 -5.08 -2.35
C ARG A 144 16.29 -4.59 -0.94
N PRO A 145 17.30 -4.25 -0.11
CA PRO A 145 17.09 -3.57 1.15
C PRO A 145 16.41 -2.21 0.96
N PHE A 146 15.52 -1.86 1.87
CA PHE A 146 14.87 -0.56 1.90
C PHE A 146 15.79 0.45 2.59
N ASN A 147 16.43 1.30 1.79
CA ASN A 147 17.27 2.40 2.28
C ASN A 147 16.65 3.78 1.97
N SER A 148 15.85 3.86 0.92
CA SER A 148 15.15 5.08 0.50
C SER A 148 14.02 4.75 -0.48
N PHE A 149 13.04 5.65 -0.58
CA PHE A 149 12.00 5.56 -1.60
C PHE A 149 12.56 5.76 -3.02
N PRO A 150 11.90 5.21 -4.05
CA PRO A 150 12.24 5.45 -5.45
C PRO A 150 12.42 6.94 -5.75
N GLN A 151 13.48 7.29 -6.51
CA GLN A 151 13.80 8.69 -6.82
C GLN A 151 12.66 9.44 -7.51
N GLU A 152 11.83 8.74 -8.28
CA GLU A 152 10.65 9.31 -8.94
C GLU A 152 9.65 9.87 -7.92
N LEU A 153 9.39 9.14 -6.83
CA LEU A 153 8.51 9.59 -5.74
C LEU A 153 9.12 10.74 -4.96
N LEU A 154 10.44 10.71 -4.75
CA LEU A 154 11.14 11.79 -4.06
C LEU A 154 11.11 13.08 -4.87
N LYS A 155 11.19 12.99 -6.21
CA LYS A 155 11.13 14.14 -7.13
C LYS A 155 9.71 14.68 -7.31
N SER A 156 8.68 13.84 -7.33
CA SER A 156 7.28 14.33 -7.36
C SER A 156 6.85 14.96 -6.03
N SER A 157 7.44 14.50 -4.93
CA SER A 157 7.27 15.12 -3.61
C SER A 157 8.07 16.43 -3.47
N GLN A 158 9.02 16.70 -4.38
CA GLN A 158 9.57 18.05 -4.51
C GLN A 158 8.49 18.90 -5.17
N PRO A 159 8.10 20.04 -4.57
CA PRO A 159 7.05 20.89 -5.12
C PRO A 159 7.49 21.43 -6.48
N ALA A 160 7.07 20.75 -7.53
CA ALA A 160 6.95 21.33 -8.85
C ALA A 160 5.72 22.24 -8.82
N ASP A 161 5.93 23.49 -9.21
CA ASP A 161 4.90 24.47 -9.62
C ASP A 161 4.33 25.47 -8.60
N LYS A 162 4.83 25.55 -7.36
CA LYS A 162 4.60 26.74 -6.49
C LYS A 162 5.80 27.11 -5.61
N PRO A 163 6.87 27.71 -6.17
CA PRO A 163 7.98 28.23 -5.37
C PRO A 163 7.54 29.28 -4.33
N GLU A 164 6.38 29.90 -4.48
CA GLU A 164 5.78 30.80 -3.51
C GLU A 164 5.32 30.13 -2.20
N ASP A 165 5.02 28.83 -2.23
CA ASP A 165 4.52 28.06 -1.08
C ASP A 165 5.62 27.19 -0.42
N SER A 166 6.89 27.32 -0.88
CA SER A 166 8.00 26.47 -0.44
C SER A 166 9.25 27.28 -0.07
N ILE A 167 9.91 26.91 1.03
CA ILE A 167 11.21 27.46 1.41
C ILE A 167 12.30 26.50 0.92
N GLN A 168 13.14 26.98 0.00
CA GLN A 168 14.27 26.23 -0.53
C GLN A 168 15.60 26.90 -0.18
N GLY A 169 16.61 26.10 0.14
CA GLY A 169 17.94 26.61 0.49
C GLY A 169 18.98 25.49 0.62
N ILE A 170 20.25 25.88 0.65
CA ILE A 170 21.37 24.96 0.91
C ILE A 170 21.82 25.16 2.35
N VAL A 171 21.67 24.14 3.18
CA VAL A 171 22.26 24.12 4.54
C VAL A 171 23.72 23.72 4.42
N ARG A 172 24.62 24.63 4.77
CA ARG A 172 26.07 24.36 4.84
C ARG A 172 26.50 24.34 6.30
N VAL A 173 27.14 23.26 6.71
CA VAL A 173 27.80 23.18 8.02
C VAL A 173 29.08 24.01 7.95
N SER A 174 29.28 24.90 8.91
CA SER A 174 30.51 25.70 8.97
C SER A 174 31.74 24.79 9.15
N PRO A 175 32.90 25.12 8.54
CA PRO A 175 34.14 24.34 8.67
C PRO A 175 34.52 23.97 10.11
N ASP A 176 34.27 24.86 11.07
CA ASP A 176 34.63 24.67 12.48
C ASP A 176 33.72 23.67 13.22
N LEU A 177 32.53 23.40 12.68
CA LEU A 177 31.53 22.47 13.23
C LEU A 177 31.47 21.15 12.48
N LEU A 178 32.15 21.02 11.33
CA LEU A 178 32.17 19.80 10.51
C LEU A 178 32.65 18.57 11.28
N LYS A 179 33.56 18.75 12.24
CA LYS A 179 34.08 17.65 13.09
C LYS A 179 33.09 17.20 14.17
N GLN A 180 32.03 17.98 14.40
CA GLN A 180 31.01 17.71 15.42
C GLN A 180 29.76 17.07 14.82
N VAL A 181 29.66 17.01 13.49
CA VAL A 181 28.52 16.39 12.78
C VAL A 181 28.92 15.00 12.31
N SER A 182 28.21 13.99 12.79
CA SER A 182 28.33 12.59 12.41
C SER A 182 27.37 12.24 11.27
N SER A 183 27.68 11.18 10.52
CA SER A 183 26.75 10.59 9.55
C SER A 183 25.49 9.99 10.18
N THR A 184 25.46 9.84 11.50
CA THR A 184 24.31 9.36 12.27
C THR A 184 23.40 10.49 12.77
N ASP A 185 23.82 11.74 12.65
CA ASP A 185 23.07 12.88 13.16
C ASP A 185 21.88 13.21 12.24
N LYS A 186 20.78 13.68 12.84
CA LYS A 186 19.55 13.99 12.13
C LYS A 186 19.43 15.49 11.89
N LEU A 187 19.15 15.87 10.64
CA LEU A 187 18.77 17.25 10.32
C LEU A 187 17.30 17.46 10.68
N ILE A 188 17.03 18.44 11.54
CA ILE A 188 15.67 18.87 11.88
C ILE A 188 15.47 20.26 11.30
N ILE A 189 14.47 20.42 10.43
CA ILE A 189 14.03 21.70 9.89
C ILE A 189 12.70 22.05 10.56
N MET A 190 12.67 23.15 11.29
CA MET A 190 11.46 23.66 11.93
C MET A 190 11.00 24.91 11.18
N LEU A 191 9.74 24.94 10.77
CA LEU A 191 9.08 26.15 10.30
C LEU A 191 8.44 26.83 11.50
N PHE A 192 8.63 28.14 11.63
CA PHE A 192 8.04 28.94 12.69
C PHE A 192 7.08 29.96 12.09
N ASP A 193 5.89 30.07 12.67
CA ASP A 193 5.02 31.21 12.38
C ASP A 193 5.62 32.47 13.04
N PRO A 194 5.99 33.50 12.24
CA PRO A 194 6.61 34.71 12.77
C PRO A 194 5.73 35.47 13.77
N SER A 195 4.41 35.24 13.77
CA SER A 195 3.47 35.86 14.72
C SER A 195 3.35 35.09 16.04
N GLN A 196 3.60 33.79 16.05
CA GLN A 196 3.39 32.93 17.21
C GLN A 196 4.70 32.54 17.92
N GLY A 197 5.86 32.70 17.26
CA GLY A 197 7.18 32.46 17.83
C GLY A 197 7.41 31.01 18.29
N ARG A 198 6.61 30.08 17.77
CA ARG A 198 6.66 28.64 18.05
C ARG A 198 6.49 27.87 16.74
N PRO A 199 7.05 26.64 16.65
CA PRO A 199 6.80 25.76 15.51
C PRO A 199 5.32 25.34 15.45
#